data_AF-A0AA90Z851-F1
#
_entry.id   AF-A0AA90Z851-F1
#
_cell.length_a   1.000
_cell.length_b   1.000
_cell.length_c   1.000
_cell.angle_alpha   90.00
_cell.angle_beta   90.00
_cell.angle_gamma   90.00
#
_symmetry.space_group_name_H-M   'P 1'
#
loop_
_entity.id
_entity.type
_entity.pdbx_description
1 polymer ?
#
loop_
_entity_poly.entity_id
_entity_poly.type
_entity_poly.pdbx_seq_one_letter_code
_entity_poly.pdbx_strand_id
1 'polypeptide(L)'
;MTKLGVIVRGKYGGRLIETVRSRSDLEVIVAEVPEHLPELIDEPEEFFSELDFNEKVFDADIIITYSLHPDITPQIAKIAGEAGVGALIVPGGAAKAPIRELEEISSKYGIFIEVDDICCNIASDPSTDAFTSFFGNPVLDVEVKDGKISKVNVIRGAPCGSTWRMADALVGTPVEEAGAKAGLLISQYPCRAVRGNMGGIHESSEMHKKVIDASIKKLITGLSG
;
A
#
# COMPACT_ATOMS: atom_id res chain seq x y z
N MET A 1 -13.39 -4.77 15.65
CA MET A 1 -12.81 -3.76 14.75
C MET A 1 -11.47 -4.32 14.32
N THR A 2 -11.19 -4.39 13.03
CA THR A 2 -9.92 -4.93 12.54
C THR A 2 -8.79 -3.95 12.86
N LYS A 3 -7.70 -4.48 13.40
CA LYS A 3 -6.49 -3.74 13.76
C LYS A 3 -5.46 -3.84 12.64
N LEU A 4 -4.95 -2.70 12.22
CA LEU A 4 -3.85 -2.57 11.28
C LEU A 4 -2.59 -2.10 12.04
N GLY A 5 -1.58 -2.97 12.08
CA GLY A 5 -0.25 -2.63 12.51
C GLY A 5 0.51 -1.91 11.40
N VAL A 6 1.13 -0.77 11.71
CA VAL A 6 1.98 -0.04 10.76
C VAL A 6 3.35 0.13 11.39
N ILE A 7 4.34 -0.56 10.83
CA ILE A 7 5.74 -0.40 11.23
C ILE A 7 6.36 0.67 10.33
N VAL A 8 6.65 1.84 10.90
CA VAL A 8 7.20 2.98 10.19
C VAL A 8 8.73 3.02 10.27
N ARG A 9 9.32 3.78 9.34
CA ARG A 9 10.75 4.09 9.35
C ARG A 9 10.96 5.48 8.76
N GLY A 10 11.35 6.45 9.57
CA GLY A 10 11.54 7.85 9.14
C GLY A 10 10.35 8.36 8.31
N LYS A 11 10.58 8.68 7.04
CA LYS A 11 9.55 9.24 6.14
C LYS A 11 8.53 8.24 5.55
N TYR A 12 8.63 6.95 5.86
CA TYR A 12 7.79 5.89 5.31
C TYR A 12 6.65 5.52 6.29
N GLY A 13 5.45 5.25 5.77
CA GLY A 13 4.27 4.85 6.55
C GLY A 13 3.40 5.99 7.08
N GLY A 14 3.95 7.19 7.36
CA GLY A 14 3.17 8.31 7.90
C GLY A 14 1.91 8.69 7.08
N ARG A 15 2.04 8.81 5.75
CA ARG A 15 0.90 9.09 4.86
C ARG A 15 -0.14 7.96 4.83
N LEU A 16 0.29 6.71 5.02
CA LEU A 16 -0.65 5.60 5.16
C LEU A 16 -1.47 5.75 6.42
N ILE A 17 -0.83 6.03 7.55
CA ILE A 17 -1.52 6.23 8.84
C ILE A 17 -2.57 7.34 8.73
N GLU A 18 -2.23 8.48 8.13
CA GLU A 18 -3.17 9.59 7.88
C GLU A 18 -4.35 9.17 6.99
N THR A 19 -4.07 8.39 5.95
CA THR A 19 -5.09 7.94 5.00
C THR A 19 -6.02 6.91 5.65
N VAL A 20 -5.49 5.94 6.38
CA VAL A 20 -6.28 4.95 7.13
C VAL A 20 -7.23 5.64 8.10
N ARG A 21 -6.70 6.55 8.93
CA ARG A 21 -7.52 7.30 9.91
C ARG A 21 -8.62 8.16 9.29
N SER A 22 -8.49 8.56 8.02
CA SER A 22 -9.46 9.43 7.34
C SER A 22 -10.39 8.70 6.36
N ARG A 23 -10.04 7.48 5.93
CA ARG A 23 -10.71 6.77 4.84
C ARG A 23 -11.17 5.35 5.18
N SER A 24 -10.88 4.84 6.37
CA SER A 24 -11.41 3.56 6.84
C SER A 24 -11.80 3.62 8.31
N ASP A 25 -12.33 2.50 8.79
CA ASP A 25 -12.71 2.24 10.18
C ASP A 25 -11.71 1.31 10.90
N LEU A 26 -10.52 1.12 10.32
CA LEU A 26 -9.46 0.28 10.88
C LEU A 26 -8.81 0.97 12.09
N GLU A 27 -8.58 0.21 13.16
CA GLU A 27 -7.80 0.68 14.31
C GLU A 27 -6.31 0.60 13.98
N VAL A 28 -5.57 1.70 14.12
CA VAL A 28 -4.13 1.73 13.75
C VAL A 28 -3.25 1.61 14.98
N ILE A 29 -2.41 0.58 15.01
CA ILE A 29 -1.31 0.42 15.96
C ILE A 29 0.00 0.76 15.26
N VAL A 30 0.82 1.62 15.85
CA VAL A 30 2.07 2.07 15.24
C VAL A 30 3.26 1.57 16.05
N ALA A 31 4.26 1.04 15.35
CA ALA A 31 5.61 0.86 15.86
C ALA A 31 6.61 1.50 14.89
N GLU A 32 7.81 1.77 15.38
CA GLU A 32 8.85 2.43 14.59
C GLU A 32 10.14 1.63 14.69
N VAL A 33 10.81 1.44 13.56
CA VAL A 33 12.19 0.98 13.53
C VAL A 33 13.12 2.18 13.28
N PRO A 34 14.39 2.12 13.74
CA PRO A 34 15.35 3.20 13.52
C PRO A 34 15.46 3.62 12.05
N GLU A 35 15.52 4.94 11.80
CA GLU A 35 15.74 5.46 10.44
C GLU A 35 17.11 5.03 9.90
N HIS A 36 18.12 5.01 10.76
CA HIS A 36 19.47 4.56 10.44
C HIS A 36 19.70 3.16 11.01
N LEU A 37 19.80 2.19 10.12
CA LEU A 37 20.13 0.81 10.44
C LEU A 37 21.52 0.49 9.87
N PRO A 38 22.30 -0.42 10.51
CA PRO A 38 23.49 -1.02 9.90
C PRO A 38 23.15 -1.62 8.53
N GLU A 39 24.12 -1.71 7.62
CA GLU A 39 23.89 -2.34 6.30
C GLU A 39 23.69 -3.86 6.38
N LEU A 40 24.27 -4.48 7.40
CA LEU A 40 24.20 -5.91 7.69
C LEU A 40 24.01 -6.06 9.20
N ILE A 41 23.13 -6.97 9.59
CA ILE A 41 22.87 -7.32 10.98
C ILE A 41 23.09 -8.83 11.13
N ASP A 42 24.19 -9.21 11.78
CA ASP A 42 24.59 -10.62 11.92
C ASP A 42 23.60 -11.43 12.78
N GLU A 43 23.10 -10.82 13.87
CA GLU A 43 22.12 -11.43 14.78
C GLU A 43 20.85 -10.56 14.87
N PRO A 44 19.91 -10.68 13.90
CA PRO A 44 18.71 -9.84 13.86
C PRO A 44 17.81 -9.97 15.08
N GLU A 45 17.77 -11.14 15.73
CA GLU A 45 16.96 -11.38 16.92
C GLU A 45 17.47 -10.59 18.13
N GLU A 46 18.77 -10.65 18.40
CA GLU A 46 19.41 -9.88 19.46
C GLU A 46 19.25 -8.37 19.19
N PHE A 47 19.56 -7.93 17.96
CA PHE A 47 19.40 -6.53 17.57
C PHE A 47 17.96 -6.04 17.78
N PHE A 48 16.97 -6.82 17.36
CA PHE A 48 15.56 -6.43 17.49
C PHE A 48 15.12 -6.33 18.96
N SER A 49 15.62 -7.22 19.82
CA SER A 49 15.31 -7.21 21.26
C SER A 49 15.85 -5.98 22.00
N GLU A 50 16.89 -5.35 21.48
CA GLU A 50 17.47 -4.12 22.03
C GLU A 50 16.79 -2.84 21.51
N LEU A 51 15.94 -2.95 20.48
CA LEU A 51 15.22 -1.79 19.95
C LEU A 51 14.14 -1.32 20.93
N ASP A 52 14.01 -0.01 21.07
CA ASP A 52 12.82 0.62 21.65
C ASP A 52 11.66 0.49 20.65
N PHE A 53 11.09 -0.71 20.57
CA PHE A 53 10.07 -1.10 19.60
C PHE A 53 8.73 -1.39 20.30
N ASN A 54 7.64 -0.84 19.77
CA ASN A 54 6.31 -1.09 20.32
C ASN A 54 5.79 -2.47 19.86
N GLU A 55 6.04 -3.50 20.66
CA GLU A 55 5.62 -4.88 20.38
C GLU A 55 4.10 -5.06 20.23
N LYS A 56 3.27 -4.14 20.74
CA LYS A 56 1.81 -4.20 20.58
C LYS A 56 1.36 -4.16 19.13
N VAL A 57 2.22 -3.76 18.19
CA VAL A 57 1.93 -3.83 16.76
C VAL A 57 1.65 -5.27 16.29
N PHE A 58 2.17 -6.27 17.01
CA PHE A 58 1.92 -7.69 16.75
C PHE A 58 0.57 -8.19 17.29
N ASP A 59 -0.18 -7.38 18.04
CA ASP A 59 -1.59 -7.64 18.39
C ASP A 59 -2.56 -7.31 17.24
N ALA A 60 -2.03 -6.90 16.08
CA ALA A 60 -2.82 -6.52 14.91
C ALA A 60 -3.25 -7.74 14.08
N ASP A 61 -4.37 -7.61 13.36
CA ASP A 61 -4.83 -8.65 12.44
C ASP A 61 -3.99 -8.65 11.14
N ILE A 62 -3.59 -7.46 10.70
CA ILE A 62 -2.80 -7.23 9.49
C ILE A 62 -1.67 -6.27 9.84
N ILE A 63 -0.46 -6.52 9.37
CA ILE A 63 0.69 -5.61 9.50
C ILE A 63 1.15 -5.14 8.12
N ILE A 64 1.45 -3.85 8.00
CA ILE A 64 2.26 -3.32 6.90
C ILE A 64 3.59 -2.81 7.45
N THR A 65 4.69 -3.32 6.90
CA THR A 65 6.04 -2.97 7.37
C THR A 65 6.82 -2.15 6.37
N TYR A 66 7.25 -0.96 6.79
CA TYR A 66 8.18 -0.10 6.07
C TYR A 66 9.61 -0.19 6.64
N SER A 67 9.99 -1.34 7.22
CA SER A 67 11.36 -1.61 7.66
C SER A 67 12.39 -1.37 6.54
N LEU A 68 12.04 -1.79 5.32
CA LEU A 68 12.86 -1.61 4.11
C LEU A 68 14.31 -2.08 4.30
N HIS A 69 14.47 -3.21 5.00
CA HIS A 69 15.76 -3.78 5.36
C HIS A 69 15.71 -5.32 5.25
N PRO A 70 16.64 -5.95 4.53
CA PRO A 70 16.60 -7.38 4.27
C PRO A 70 16.73 -8.23 5.54
N ASP A 71 17.41 -7.74 6.58
CA ASP A 71 17.60 -8.51 7.82
C ASP A 71 16.49 -8.28 8.87
N ILE A 72 15.85 -7.10 8.87
CA ILE A 72 14.78 -6.77 9.84
C ILE A 72 13.42 -7.28 9.37
N THR A 73 13.19 -7.29 8.05
CA THR A 73 11.89 -7.70 7.49
C THR A 73 11.53 -9.16 7.81
N PRO A 74 12.45 -10.14 7.67
CA PRO A 74 12.20 -11.53 8.09
C PRO A 74 12.01 -11.66 9.59
N GLN A 75 12.77 -10.91 10.39
CA GLN A 75 12.59 -10.92 11.85
C GLN A 75 11.19 -10.44 12.24
N ILE A 76 10.70 -9.35 11.64
CA ILE A 76 9.31 -8.89 11.81
C ILE A 76 8.32 -9.97 11.35
N ALA A 77 8.57 -10.64 10.22
CA ALA A 77 7.70 -11.68 9.70
C ALA A 77 7.63 -12.91 10.61
N LYS A 78 8.77 -13.31 11.20
CA LYS A 78 8.85 -14.40 12.19
C LYS A 78 8.03 -14.05 13.42
N ILE A 79 8.24 -12.88 14.02
CA ILE A 79 7.50 -12.45 15.23
C ILE A 79 6.00 -12.33 14.93
N ALA A 80 5.62 -11.74 13.79
CA ALA A 80 4.22 -11.64 13.36
C ALA A 80 3.56 -13.02 13.18
N GLY A 81 4.25 -13.96 12.54
CA GLY A 81 3.78 -15.33 12.38
C GLY A 81 3.62 -16.06 13.71
N GLU A 82 4.57 -15.90 14.63
CA GLU A 82 4.51 -16.47 15.99
C GLU A 82 3.37 -15.88 16.82
N ALA A 83 3.07 -14.60 16.64
CA ALA A 83 1.95 -13.90 17.28
C ALA A 83 0.58 -14.25 16.66
N GLY A 84 0.54 -14.95 15.52
CA GLY A 84 -0.70 -15.32 14.84
C GLY A 84 -1.32 -14.19 14.01
N VAL A 85 -0.53 -13.22 13.56
CA VAL A 85 -0.97 -12.17 12.62
C VAL A 85 -1.42 -12.82 11.31
N GLY A 86 -2.58 -12.40 10.79
CA GLY A 86 -3.17 -13.01 9.59
C GLY A 86 -2.40 -12.68 8.30
N ALA A 87 -1.92 -11.43 8.17
CA ALA A 87 -1.19 -10.99 6.99
C ALA A 87 -0.07 -9.99 7.30
N LEU A 88 1.04 -10.10 6.56
CA LEU A 88 2.13 -9.14 6.49
C LEU A 88 2.29 -8.61 5.07
N ILE A 89 2.15 -7.30 4.91
CA ILE A 89 2.36 -6.58 3.66
C ILE A 89 3.74 -5.90 3.72
N VAL A 90 4.58 -6.15 2.71
CA VAL A 90 5.95 -5.64 2.62
C VAL A 90 6.11 -4.78 1.35
N PRO A 91 5.95 -3.45 1.46
CA PRO A 91 6.20 -2.56 0.34
C PRO A 91 7.68 -2.38 0.01
N GLY A 92 7.97 -2.06 -1.25
CA GLY A 92 9.31 -1.68 -1.71
C GLY A 92 10.05 -2.79 -2.46
N GLY A 93 9.38 -3.90 -2.71
CA GLY A 93 9.85 -4.93 -3.63
C GLY A 93 10.82 -5.95 -3.07
N ALA A 94 11.08 -6.98 -3.88
CA ALA A 94 12.00 -8.08 -3.55
C ALA A 94 13.44 -7.61 -3.28
N ALA A 95 13.85 -6.44 -3.76
CA ALA A 95 15.17 -5.89 -3.47
C ALA A 95 15.37 -5.51 -2.00
N LYS A 96 14.28 -5.38 -1.22
CA LYS A 96 14.29 -5.02 0.20
C LYS A 96 13.74 -6.14 1.10
N ALA A 97 13.44 -7.30 0.52
CA ALA A 97 12.76 -8.40 1.16
C ALA A 97 13.32 -9.73 0.63
N PRO A 98 13.96 -10.57 1.47
CA PRO A 98 14.49 -11.86 1.03
C PRO A 98 13.35 -12.85 0.80
N ILE A 99 12.83 -12.89 -0.45
CA ILE A 99 11.61 -13.61 -0.82
C ILE A 99 11.61 -15.07 -0.35
N ARG A 100 12.69 -15.81 -0.59
CA ARG A 100 12.78 -17.23 -0.23
C ARG A 100 12.60 -17.47 1.28
N GLU A 101 13.19 -16.61 2.10
CA GLU A 101 13.07 -16.70 3.55
C GLU A 101 11.67 -16.34 4.02
N LEU A 102 11.05 -15.32 3.41
CA LEU A 102 9.66 -14.95 3.70
C LEU A 102 8.68 -16.07 3.30
N GLU A 103 8.91 -16.78 2.20
CA GLU A 103 8.11 -17.95 1.82
C GLU A 103 8.24 -19.11 2.82
N GLU A 104 9.46 -19.35 3.33
CA GLU A 104 9.71 -20.33 4.39
C GLU A 104 9.00 -19.95 5.70
N ILE A 105 9.04 -18.68 6.09
CA ILE A 105 8.32 -18.14 7.26
C ILE A 105 6.80 -18.26 7.08
N SER A 106 6.27 -17.85 5.92
CA SER A 106 4.85 -17.95 5.59
C SER A 106 4.36 -19.40 5.70
N SER A 107 5.11 -20.35 5.13
CA SER A 107 4.79 -21.77 5.19
C SER A 107 4.85 -22.34 6.61
N LYS A 108 5.83 -21.91 7.40
CA LYS A 108 6.05 -22.40 8.78
C LYS A 108 4.97 -21.94 9.74
N TYR A 109 4.57 -20.66 9.67
CA TYR A 109 3.67 -20.04 10.64
C TYR A 109 2.25 -19.85 10.13
N GLY A 110 1.99 -20.07 8.84
CA GLY A 110 0.67 -19.89 8.24
C GLY A 110 0.24 -18.44 8.06
N ILE A 111 1.18 -17.49 8.15
CA ILE A 111 0.95 -16.07 7.89
C ILE A 111 0.95 -15.80 6.38
N PHE A 112 -0.03 -15.04 5.88
CA PHE A 112 -0.02 -14.56 4.49
C PHE A 112 1.02 -13.44 4.34
N ILE A 113 1.97 -13.57 3.40
CA ILE A 113 2.98 -12.52 3.16
C ILE A 113 2.89 -12.04 1.72
N GLU A 114 2.66 -10.73 1.56
CA GLU A 114 2.59 -10.08 0.26
C GLU A 114 3.72 -9.07 0.13
N VAL A 115 4.61 -9.30 -0.82
CA VAL A 115 5.70 -8.38 -1.16
C VAL A 115 5.37 -7.70 -2.47
N ASP A 116 5.30 -6.37 -2.47
CA ASP A 116 4.96 -5.60 -3.66
C ASP A 116 5.86 -4.37 -3.82
N ASP A 117 6.18 -4.03 -5.07
CA ASP A 117 6.92 -2.82 -5.42
C ASP A 117 6.13 -1.54 -5.10
N ILE A 118 4.79 -1.61 -5.20
CA ILE A 118 3.87 -0.51 -4.94
C ILE A 118 2.67 -0.95 -4.09
N CYS A 119 2.36 -0.16 -3.06
CA CYS A 119 1.19 -0.47 -2.22
C CYS A 119 -0.16 -0.31 -2.95
N CYS A 120 -0.17 0.26 -4.17
CA CYS A 120 -1.36 0.39 -5.00
C CYS A 120 -1.73 -0.92 -5.70
N ASN A 121 -0.82 -1.89 -5.78
CA ASN A 121 -1.05 -3.15 -6.47
C ASN A 121 -1.49 -4.29 -5.54
N ILE A 122 -1.58 -4.01 -4.24
CA ILE A 122 -2.03 -4.97 -3.23
C ILE A 122 -3.39 -5.55 -3.66
N ALA A 123 -3.41 -6.87 -3.85
CA ALA A 123 -4.58 -7.59 -4.34
C ALA A 123 -5.45 -8.08 -3.19
N SER A 124 -6.73 -8.31 -3.46
CA SER A 124 -7.63 -8.87 -2.46
C SER A 124 -7.31 -10.35 -2.22
N ASP A 125 -7.11 -10.69 -0.95
CA ASP A 125 -6.97 -12.04 -0.42
C ASP A 125 -7.82 -12.11 0.86
N PRO A 126 -8.40 -13.28 1.23
CA PRO A 126 -9.15 -13.41 2.48
C PRO A 126 -8.41 -12.91 3.72
N SER A 127 -7.08 -12.98 3.73
CA SER A 127 -6.21 -12.53 4.83
C SER A 127 -6.02 -11.01 4.84
N THR A 128 -6.26 -10.33 3.72
CA THR A 128 -6.10 -8.88 3.56
C THR A 128 -7.41 -8.14 3.26
N ASP A 129 -8.55 -8.83 3.15
CA ASP A 129 -9.85 -8.25 2.74
C ASP A 129 -10.26 -7.02 3.55
N ALA A 130 -10.02 -7.01 4.87
CA ALA A 130 -10.32 -5.87 5.72
C ALA A 130 -9.50 -4.62 5.34
N PHE A 131 -8.25 -4.80 4.91
CA PHE A 131 -7.42 -3.73 4.36
C PHE A 131 -7.83 -3.40 2.92
N THR A 132 -8.00 -4.43 2.08
CA THR A 132 -8.27 -4.28 0.65
C THR A 132 -9.70 -3.94 0.31
N SER A 133 -10.57 -3.79 1.30
CA SER A 133 -11.87 -3.13 1.15
C SER A 133 -11.73 -1.62 0.94
N PHE A 134 -10.63 -1.03 1.43
CA PHE A 134 -10.37 0.42 1.37
C PHE A 134 -9.13 0.78 0.55
N PHE A 135 -8.12 -0.10 0.58
CA PHE A 135 -6.80 0.20 0.03
C PHE A 135 -6.27 -0.83 -0.96
N GLY A 136 -5.30 -0.46 -1.80
CA GLY A 136 -4.70 -1.35 -2.81
C GLY A 136 -5.17 -0.99 -4.23
N ASN A 137 -5.44 -2.02 -5.05
CA ASN A 137 -5.83 -1.85 -6.45
C ASN A 137 -7.00 -0.85 -6.62
N PRO A 138 -6.81 0.32 -7.27
CA PRO A 138 -7.82 1.38 -7.27
C PRO A 138 -9.14 0.94 -7.88
N VAL A 139 -10.24 1.23 -7.20
CA VAL A 139 -11.61 1.06 -7.69
C VAL A 139 -12.30 2.41 -7.64
N LEU A 140 -12.66 2.92 -8.81
CA LEU A 140 -13.15 4.29 -8.99
C LEU A 140 -14.49 4.28 -9.73
N ASP A 141 -15.42 5.05 -9.19
CA ASP A 141 -16.65 5.43 -9.88
C ASP A 141 -16.52 6.88 -10.37
N VAL A 142 -16.76 7.10 -11.66
CA VAL A 142 -16.50 8.38 -12.34
C VAL A 142 -17.81 8.93 -12.84
N GLU A 143 -18.07 10.19 -12.54
CA GLU A 143 -19.24 10.92 -13.04
C GLU A 143 -18.78 11.94 -14.08
N VAL A 144 -19.55 12.06 -15.16
CA VAL A 144 -19.28 12.97 -16.28
C VAL A 144 -20.48 13.88 -16.51
N LYS A 145 -20.21 15.17 -16.69
CA LYS A 145 -21.20 16.18 -17.07
C LYS A 145 -20.61 17.10 -18.14
N ASP A 146 -21.37 17.35 -19.20
CA ASP A 146 -20.97 18.24 -20.30
C ASP A 146 -19.59 17.91 -20.89
N GLY A 147 -19.29 16.61 -21.03
CA GLY A 147 -18.02 16.11 -21.57
C GLY A 147 -16.82 16.22 -20.61
N LYS A 148 -17.04 16.58 -19.34
CA LYS A 148 -15.98 16.76 -18.33
C LYS A 148 -16.25 15.91 -17.10
N ILE A 149 -15.17 15.53 -16.41
CA ILE A 149 -15.26 14.88 -15.10
C ILE A 149 -15.96 15.82 -14.12
N SER A 150 -17.12 15.40 -13.60
CA SER A 150 -17.83 16.14 -12.55
C SER A 150 -17.46 15.64 -11.16
N LYS A 151 -17.14 14.35 -11.02
CA LYS A 151 -16.75 13.73 -9.76
C LYS A 151 -15.98 12.43 -9.99
N VAL A 152 -15.10 12.08 -9.06
CA VAL A 152 -14.45 10.76 -8.99
C VAL A 152 -14.63 10.23 -7.56
N ASN A 153 -15.52 9.25 -7.40
CA ASN A 153 -15.77 8.54 -6.16
C ASN A 153 -14.70 7.44 -5.99
N VAL A 154 -13.85 7.56 -4.98
CA VAL A 154 -12.84 6.55 -4.67
C VAL A 154 -13.44 5.52 -3.73
N ILE A 155 -13.71 4.32 -4.25
CA ILE A 155 -14.21 3.18 -3.47
C ILE A 155 -13.02 2.49 -2.79
N ARG A 156 -11.95 2.27 -3.55
CA ARG A 156 -10.67 1.74 -3.07
C ARG A 156 -9.52 2.52 -3.68
N GLY A 157 -8.51 2.85 -2.88
CA GLY A 157 -7.41 3.71 -3.33
C GLY A 157 -6.03 3.31 -2.82
N ALA A 158 -5.01 3.98 -3.34
CA ALA A 158 -3.64 3.84 -2.91
C ALA A 158 -3.51 4.18 -1.41
N PRO A 159 -2.91 3.30 -0.57
CA PRO A 159 -2.79 3.53 0.86
C PRO A 159 -2.10 4.86 1.22
N CYS A 160 -1.26 5.37 0.33
CA CYS A 160 -0.51 6.60 0.55
C CYS A 160 -1.29 7.90 0.29
N GLY A 161 -2.57 7.81 -0.10
CA GLY A 161 -3.46 8.95 -0.33
C GLY A 161 -3.49 9.49 -1.77
N SER A 162 -2.66 8.96 -2.68
CA SER A 162 -2.49 9.51 -4.03
C SER A 162 -3.77 9.46 -4.87
N THR A 163 -4.58 8.40 -4.72
CA THR A 163 -5.81 8.21 -5.49
C THR A 163 -6.85 9.27 -5.18
N TRP A 164 -7.07 9.61 -3.90
CA TRP A 164 -7.99 10.68 -3.52
C TRP A 164 -7.51 12.05 -4.01
N ARG A 165 -6.20 12.32 -3.91
CA ARG A 165 -5.62 13.57 -4.42
C ARG A 165 -5.76 13.71 -5.94
N MET A 166 -5.57 12.61 -6.66
CA MET A 166 -5.82 12.55 -8.09
C MET A 166 -7.31 12.78 -8.41
N ALA A 167 -8.21 12.08 -7.71
CA ALA A 167 -9.65 12.19 -7.87
C ALA A 167 -10.15 13.64 -7.74
N ASP A 168 -9.73 14.33 -6.68
CA ASP A 168 -10.08 15.74 -6.46
C ASP A 168 -9.57 16.65 -7.60
N ALA A 169 -8.33 16.41 -8.07
CA ALA A 169 -7.69 17.24 -9.09
C ALA A 169 -8.17 16.96 -10.52
N LEU A 170 -8.90 15.87 -10.75
CA LEU A 170 -9.47 15.52 -12.07
C LEU A 170 -10.78 16.26 -12.38
N VAL A 171 -11.47 16.80 -11.37
CA VAL A 171 -12.73 17.52 -11.59
C VAL A 171 -12.52 18.69 -12.57
N GLY A 172 -13.41 18.79 -13.56
CA GLY A 172 -13.36 19.79 -14.64
C GLY A 172 -12.49 19.42 -15.83
N THR A 173 -11.78 18.29 -15.80
CA THR A 173 -10.97 17.82 -16.93
C THR A 173 -11.85 17.19 -18.02
N PRO A 174 -11.60 17.48 -19.32
CA PRO A 174 -12.26 16.80 -20.42
C PRO A 174 -12.00 15.29 -20.39
N VAL A 175 -13.01 14.48 -20.75
CA VAL A 175 -12.92 13.02 -20.65
C VAL A 175 -11.77 12.42 -21.48
N GLU A 176 -11.45 13.04 -22.61
CA GLU A 176 -10.37 12.66 -23.52
C GLU A 176 -8.96 12.87 -22.93
N GLU A 177 -8.83 13.76 -21.95
CA GLU A 177 -7.56 14.06 -21.27
C GLU A 177 -7.44 13.41 -19.88
N ALA A 178 -8.56 12.93 -19.34
CA ALA A 178 -8.67 12.53 -17.93
C ALA A 178 -7.70 11.41 -17.55
N GLY A 179 -7.57 10.36 -18.36
CA GLY A 179 -6.62 9.28 -18.09
C GLY A 179 -5.16 9.74 -18.10
N ALA A 180 -4.77 10.53 -19.09
CA ALA A 180 -3.41 11.07 -19.18
C ALA A 180 -3.10 11.99 -17.98
N LYS A 181 -4.03 12.87 -17.61
CA LYS A 181 -3.90 13.74 -16.44
C LYS A 181 -3.84 12.92 -15.14
N ALA A 182 -4.62 11.85 -15.02
CA ALA A 182 -4.61 10.94 -13.88
C ALA A 182 -3.21 10.34 -13.65
N GLY A 183 -2.61 9.75 -14.69
CA GLY A 183 -1.25 9.21 -14.62
C GLY A 183 -0.20 10.27 -14.27
N LEU A 184 -0.35 11.49 -14.80
CA LEU A 184 0.55 12.60 -14.47
C LEU A 184 0.47 13.01 -12.99
N LEU A 185 -0.75 13.17 -12.47
CA LEU A 185 -1.01 13.54 -11.08
C LEU A 185 -0.42 12.51 -10.11
N ILE A 186 -0.58 11.21 -10.40
CA ILE A 186 0.00 10.13 -9.60
C ILE A 186 1.53 10.17 -9.66
N SER A 187 2.12 10.41 -10.84
CA SER A 187 3.58 10.51 -11.02
C SER A 187 4.19 11.67 -10.21
N GLN A 188 3.48 12.79 -10.14
CA GLN A 188 3.91 14.01 -9.44
C GLN A 188 3.66 13.95 -7.93
N TYR A 189 2.74 13.10 -7.48
CA TYR A 189 2.47 12.92 -6.06
C TYR A 189 3.74 12.45 -5.32
N PRO A 190 4.00 12.92 -4.07
CA PRO A 190 5.21 12.56 -3.32
C PRO A 190 5.22 11.11 -2.79
N CYS A 191 4.69 10.17 -3.58
CA CYS A 191 4.77 8.73 -3.38
C CYS A 191 6.21 8.27 -3.10
N ARG A 192 6.34 7.23 -2.27
CA ARG A 192 7.64 6.64 -1.90
C ARG A 192 8.00 5.41 -2.75
N ALA A 193 7.17 5.04 -3.72
CA ALA A 193 7.52 4.05 -4.73
C ALA A 193 8.84 4.43 -5.42
N VAL A 194 9.60 3.43 -5.84
CA VAL A 194 10.85 3.63 -6.58
C VAL A 194 10.58 4.48 -7.83
N ARG A 195 11.51 5.39 -8.13
CA ARG A 195 11.49 6.25 -9.31
C ARG A 195 12.65 5.87 -10.23
N GLY A 196 12.42 5.84 -11.53
CA GLY A 196 13.38 5.37 -12.53
C GLY A 196 12.67 5.06 -13.84
N ASN A 197 13.33 4.39 -14.79
CA ASN A 197 12.75 4.21 -16.12
C ASN A 197 11.67 3.12 -16.21
N MET A 198 11.58 2.18 -15.26
CA MET A 198 10.60 1.09 -15.25
C MET A 198 10.12 0.76 -13.83
N GLY A 199 8.87 0.29 -13.71
CA GLY A 199 8.25 -0.12 -12.44
C GLY A 199 7.92 1.02 -11.49
N GLY A 200 7.48 0.68 -10.28
CA GLY A 200 7.30 1.63 -9.19
C GLY A 200 6.31 2.75 -9.52
N ILE A 201 6.77 4.00 -9.49
CA ILE A 201 5.90 5.15 -9.74
C ILE A 201 5.23 5.10 -11.13
N HIS A 202 5.92 4.60 -12.16
CA HIS A 202 5.36 4.54 -13.52
C HIS A 202 4.24 3.52 -13.61
N GLU A 203 4.39 2.39 -12.93
CA GLU A 203 3.37 1.35 -12.83
C GLU A 203 2.14 1.87 -12.08
N SER A 204 2.34 2.53 -10.93
CA SER A 204 1.25 3.16 -10.19
C SER A 204 0.50 4.18 -11.07
N SER A 205 1.23 4.99 -11.85
CA SER A 205 0.63 5.98 -12.75
C SER A 205 -0.16 5.36 -13.89
N GLU A 206 0.39 4.35 -14.55
CA GLU A 206 -0.30 3.65 -15.64
C GLU A 206 -1.53 2.89 -15.13
N MET A 207 -1.44 2.29 -13.95
CA MET A 207 -2.58 1.64 -13.28
C MET A 207 -3.73 2.63 -13.07
N HIS A 208 -3.47 3.79 -12.47
CA HIS A 208 -4.51 4.78 -12.21
C HIS A 208 -5.11 5.37 -13.50
N LYS A 209 -4.27 5.62 -14.51
CA LYS A 209 -4.72 6.03 -15.84
C LYS A 209 -5.68 5.01 -16.43
N LYS A 210 -5.30 3.72 -16.44
CA LYS A 210 -6.13 2.64 -16.98
C LYS A 210 -7.48 2.54 -16.27
N VAL A 211 -7.52 2.71 -14.95
CA VAL A 211 -8.77 2.69 -14.19
C VAL A 211 -9.68 3.84 -14.61
N ILE A 212 -9.15 5.06 -14.75
CA ILE A 212 -9.93 6.22 -15.24
C ILE A 212 -10.43 6.00 -16.67
N ASP A 213 -9.56 5.56 -17.59
CA ASP A 213 -9.93 5.28 -18.99
C ASP A 213 -11.03 4.21 -19.07
N ALA A 214 -10.91 3.15 -18.26
CA ALA A 214 -11.90 2.08 -18.20
C ALA A 214 -13.24 2.58 -17.64
N SER A 215 -13.24 3.37 -16.57
CA SER A 215 -14.47 3.93 -15.99
C SER A 215 -15.18 4.87 -16.98
N ILE A 216 -14.44 5.73 -17.69
CA ILE A 216 -15.01 6.60 -18.73
C ILE A 216 -15.57 5.78 -19.89
N LYS A 217 -14.84 4.76 -20.36
CA LYS A 217 -15.30 3.89 -21.45
C LYS A 217 -16.62 3.19 -21.11
N LYS A 218 -16.80 2.72 -19.87
CA LYS A 218 -18.05 2.11 -19.40
C LYS A 218 -19.24 3.08 -19.51
N LEU A 219 -19.06 4.34 -19.14
CA LEU A 219 -20.09 5.39 -19.25
C LEU A 219 -20.50 5.64 -20.70
N ILE A 220 -19.52 5.75 -21.61
CA ILE A 220 -19.77 6.03 -23.03
C ILE A 220 -20.46 4.84 -23.72
N THR A 221 -20.09 3.62 -23.35
CA THR A 221 -20.62 2.40 -23.98
C THR A 221 -21.94 1.90 -23.36
N GLY A 222 -22.39 2.50 -22.25
CA GLY A 222 -23.62 2.09 -21.56
C GLY A 222 -23.56 0.69 -20.93
N LEU A 223 -22.37 0.11 -20.78
CA LEU A 223 -22.17 -1.21 -20.20
C LEU A 223 -22.18 -1.09 -18.66
N SER A 224 -23.35 -1.27 -18.06
CA SER A 224 -23.48 -1.62 -16.64
C SER A 224 -23.11 -3.09 -16.46
N GLY A 225 -21.98 -3.35 -15.78
CA GLY A 225 -21.63 -4.68 -15.28
C GLY A 225 -22.34 -4.96 -13.97
#